data_AF-A0A9E3QJI3-F1
#
_entry.id   AF-A0A9E3QJI3-F1
#
_cell.length_a   1.000
_cell.length_b   1.000
_cell.length_c   1.000
_cell.angle_alpha   90.00
_cell.angle_beta   90.00
_cell.angle_gamma   90.00
#
_symmetry.space_group_name_H-M   'P 1'
#
loop_
_entity.id
_entity.type
_entity.pdbx_description
1 polymer ?
#
loop_
_entity_poly.entity_id
_entity_poly.type
_entity_poly.pdbx_seq_one_letter_code
_entity_poly.pdbx_strand_id
1 'polypeptide(L)'
;MEPAPILPPRDPEFHRPAEPRLIEVDYPPEYYLRLVANPFLGLFGLLVWLGVVGWLYSRAEIRGGPLAPIVALVSVMYLALVPRLFQYHCLDCGRTDRLSRWREHTCPNSVARRAAGRPRRLRGPSPPLQVVLWLWILLLLSIWLVSWGVPSPL
;
A
#
# COMPACT_ATOMS: atom_id res chain seq x y z
N MET A 1 6.99 -10.97 70.38
CA MET A 1 6.43 -11.09 69.02
C MET A 1 5.44 -9.96 68.86
N GLU A 2 5.79 -8.96 68.06
CA GLU A 2 4.95 -7.77 67.86
C GLU A 2 3.88 -8.10 66.80
N PRO A 3 2.58 -7.87 67.09
CA PRO A 3 1.52 -8.19 66.15
C PRO A 3 1.60 -7.27 64.92
N ALA A 4 1.47 -7.87 63.73
CA ALA A 4 1.53 -7.14 62.47
C ALA A 4 0.40 -6.09 62.39
N PRO A 5 0.69 -4.88 61.89
CA PRO A 5 -0.30 -3.81 61.79
C PRO A 5 -1.44 -4.20 60.84
N ILE A 6 -2.67 -4.04 61.31
CA ILE A 6 -3.89 -4.24 60.52
C ILE A 6 -3.98 -3.06 59.55
N LEU A 7 -3.87 -3.33 58.25
CA LEU A 7 -4.09 -2.32 57.22
C LEU A 7 -5.57 -1.89 57.25
N PRO A 8 -5.86 -0.58 57.17
CA PRO A 8 -7.24 -0.09 57.17
C PRO A 8 -8.02 -0.65 55.97
N PRO A 9 -9.34 -0.85 56.11
CA PRO A 9 -10.20 -1.27 55.01
C PRO A 9 -10.05 -0.32 53.83
N ARG A 10 -9.80 -0.88 52.65
CA ARG A 10 -9.60 -0.10 51.43
C ARG A 10 -10.95 0.50 51.02
N ASP A 11 -11.03 1.82 51.02
CA ASP A 11 -12.25 2.57 50.71
C ASP A 11 -12.71 2.28 49.26
N PRO A 12 -13.92 1.74 49.05
CA PRO A 12 -14.47 1.43 47.73
C PRO A 12 -14.75 2.68 46.88
N GLU A 13 -14.83 3.86 47.48
CA GLU A 13 -15.05 5.11 46.75
C GLU A 13 -13.78 5.63 46.08
N PHE A 14 -12.60 5.20 46.56
CA PHE A 14 -11.30 5.48 45.96
C PHE A 14 -10.82 4.37 45.03
N HIS A 15 -11.74 3.71 44.34
CA HIS A 15 -11.37 2.95 43.15
C HIS A 15 -10.87 3.93 42.09
N ARG A 16 -9.54 4.07 41.99
CA ARG A 16 -8.88 4.72 40.86
C ARG A 16 -9.50 4.11 39.59
N PRO A 17 -10.14 4.90 38.71
CA PRO A 17 -10.69 4.36 37.48
C PRO A 17 -9.57 3.58 36.81
N ALA A 18 -9.85 2.32 36.45
CA ALA A 18 -8.85 1.42 35.90
C ALA A 18 -8.11 2.20 34.80
N GLU A 19 -6.81 2.43 35.01
CA GLU A 19 -6.01 3.15 34.03
C GLU A 19 -6.27 2.47 32.68
N PRO A 20 -6.64 3.23 31.63
CA PRO A 20 -6.93 2.66 30.34
C PRO A 20 -5.71 1.85 29.94
N ARG A 21 -5.83 0.51 30.04
CA ARG A 21 -4.76 -0.39 29.66
C ARG A 21 -4.51 -0.07 28.20
N LEU A 22 -3.33 0.46 27.90
CA LEU A 22 -2.78 0.44 26.57
C LEU A 22 -2.67 -1.04 26.22
N ILE A 23 -3.72 -1.59 25.64
CA ILE A 23 -3.65 -2.91 25.07
C ILE A 23 -2.68 -2.75 23.91
N GLU A 24 -1.44 -3.18 24.13
CA GLU A 24 -0.47 -3.38 23.07
C GLU A 24 -1.02 -4.53 22.22
N VAL A 25 -1.91 -4.16 21.29
CA VAL A 25 -2.52 -5.07 20.35
C VAL A 25 -1.44 -5.30 19.29
N ASP A 26 -0.53 -6.24 19.59
CA ASP A 26 0.51 -6.72 18.67
C ASP A 26 -0.12 -7.59 17.57
N TYR A 27 -1.00 -6.97 16.79
CA TYR A 27 -1.57 -7.59 15.61
C TYR A 27 -1.17 -6.77 14.40
N PRO A 28 -0.66 -7.41 13.34
CA PRO A 28 -0.28 -6.73 12.13
C PRO A 28 -1.42 -5.87 11.57
N PRO A 29 -1.15 -4.61 11.15
CA PRO A 29 -2.17 -3.66 10.69
C PRO A 29 -2.99 -4.18 9.50
N GLU A 30 -2.39 -5.09 8.72
CA GLU A 30 -3.01 -5.84 7.63
C GLU A 30 -4.27 -6.63 8.02
N TYR A 31 -4.44 -7.02 9.28
CA TYR A 31 -5.60 -7.80 9.70
C TYR A 31 -6.90 -6.99 9.83
N TYR A 32 -6.80 -5.67 10.00
CA TYR A 32 -7.97 -4.85 10.33
C TYR A 32 -8.25 -3.73 9.34
N LEU A 33 -7.24 -3.25 8.61
CA LEU A 33 -7.42 -2.15 7.66
C LEU A 33 -8.09 -2.63 6.37
N ARG A 34 -9.16 -1.94 5.93
CA ARG A 34 -9.77 -2.16 4.60
C ARG A 34 -9.05 -1.28 3.59
N LEU A 35 -7.94 -1.77 3.05
CA LEU A 35 -7.15 -1.03 2.06
C LEU A 35 -7.38 -1.59 0.65
N VAL A 36 -7.52 -0.71 -0.32
CA VAL A 36 -7.50 -1.01 -1.75
C VAL A 36 -6.24 -0.39 -2.34
N ALA A 37 -5.37 -1.20 -2.94
CA ALA A 37 -4.21 -0.71 -3.66
C ALA A 37 -4.66 -0.12 -5.01
N ASN A 38 -4.15 1.06 -5.33
CA ASN A 38 -4.38 1.75 -6.59
C ASN A 38 -3.03 1.88 -7.34
N PRO A 39 -2.74 0.97 -8.30
CA PRO A 39 -1.52 1.04 -9.10
C PRO A 39 -1.67 1.94 -10.33
N PHE A 40 -2.88 2.44 -10.66
CA PHE A 40 -3.16 3.09 -11.94
C PHE A 40 -2.28 4.31 -12.20
N LEU A 41 -2.04 5.15 -11.19
CA LEU A 41 -1.19 6.32 -11.35
C LEU A 41 0.26 5.94 -11.69
N GLY A 42 0.81 4.92 -11.02
CA GLY A 42 2.16 4.45 -11.32
C GLY A 42 2.27 3.76 -12.66
N LEU A 43 1.24 3.01 -13.07
CA LEU A 43 1.16 2.39 -14.39
C LEU A 43 1.03 3.43 -15.50
N PHE A 44 0.20 4.46 -15.31
CA PHE A 44 0.08 5.57 -16.25
C PHE A 44 1.41 6.31 -16.39
N GLY A 45 2.07 6.63 -15.28
CA GLY A 45 3.41 7.24 -15.30
C GLY A 45 4.43 6.37 -16.04
N LEU A 46 4.41 5.05 -15.81
CA LEU A 46 5.26 4.09 -16.51
C LEU A 46 4.99 4.08 -18.03
N LEU A 47 3.72 4.06 -18.46
CA LEU A 47 3.36 4.09 -19.87
C LEU A 47 3.83 5.37 -20.57
N VAL A 48 3.59 6.53 -19.95
CA VAL A 48 4.06 7.82 -20.45
C VAL A 48 5.59 7.82 -20.56
N TRP A 49 6.28 7.32 -19.53
CA TRP A 49 7.73 7.20 -19.51
C TRP A 49 8.27 6.31 -20.64
N LEU A 50 7.71 5.10 -20.80
CA LEU A 50 8.09 4.18 -21.88
C LEU A 50 7.83 4.79 -23.26
N GLY A 51 6.75 5.53 -23.44
CA GLY A 51 6.47 6.26 -24.68
C GLY A 51 7.53 7.31 -24.99
N VAL A 52 7.92 8.13 -24.00
CA VAL A 52 8.97 9.14 -24.14
C VAL A 52 10.32 8.50 -24.45
N VAL A 53 10.70 7.46 -23.70
CA VAL A 53 11.97 6.74 -23.90
C VAL A 53 11.99 6.07 -25.27
N GLY A 54 10.92 5.38 -25.65
CA GLY A 54 10.80 4.77 -26.97
C GLY A 54 10.90 5.81 -28.10
N TRP A 55 10.25 6.96 -27.94
CA TRP A 55 10.36 8.06 -28.90
C TRP A 55 11.78 8.62 -29.00
N LEU A 56 12.48 8.80 -27.87
CA LEU A 56 13.89 9.24 -27.87
C LEU A 56 14.81 8.22 -28.56
N TYR A 57 14.65 6.93 -28.27
CA TYR A 57 15.45 5.87 -28.91
C TYR A 57 15.10 5.64 -30.39
N SER A 58 13.94 6.12 -30.85
CA SER A 58 13.62 6.11 -32.28
C SER A 58 14.46 7.13 -33.08
N ARG A 59 15.06 8.13 -32.41
CA ARG A 59 15.94 9.12 -33.04
C ARG A 59 17.34 8.54 -33.22
N ALA A 60 17.81 8.45 -34.47
CA ALA A 60 19.12 7.89 -34.83
C ALA A 60 20.28 8.58 -34.08
N GLU A 61 20.19 9.89 -33.89
CA GLU A 61 21.17 10.71 -33.16
C GLU A 61 21.34 10.28 -31.69
N ILE A 62 20.27 9.79 -31.06
CA ILE A 62 20.30 9.34 -29.66
C ILE A 62 20.74 7.88 -29.56
N ARG A 63 20.33 7.03 -30.51
CA ARG A 63 20.58 5.58 -30.45
C ARG A 63 22.07 5.20 -30.55
N GLY A 64 22.86 5.99 -31.29
CA GLY A 64 24.30 5.77 -31.46
C GLY A 64 25.18 6.93 -30.99
N GLY A 65 24.57 8.00 -30.47
CA GLY A 65 25.29 9.20 -30.04
C GLY A 65 25.76 9.16 -28.58
N PRO A 66 26.55 10.15 -28.16
CA PRO A 66 27.09 10.25 -26.79
C PRO A 66 26.01 10.42 -25.71
N LEU A 67 24.78 10.75 -26.09
CA LEU A 67 23.64 10.91 -25.18
C LEU A 67 22.96 9.58 -24.82
N ALA A 68 23.19 8.49 -25.57
CA ALA A 68 22.61 7.18 -25.30
C ALA A 68 22.77 6.69 -23.85
N PRO A 69 23.99 6.71 -23.24
CA PRO A 69 24.17 6.26 -21.86
C PRO A 69 23.46 7.16 -20.85
N ILE A 70 23.35 8.46 -21.10
CA ILE A 70 22.65 9.40 -20.22
C ILE A 70 21.15 9.08 -20.23
N VAL A 71 20.56 8.90 -21.42
CA VAL A 71 19.15 8.52 -21.56
C VAL A 71 18.88 7.17 -20.89
N ALA A 72 19.78 6.19 -21.03
CA ALA A 72 19.68 4.90 -20.37
C ALA A 72 19.70 5.04 -18.84
N LEU A 73 20.65 5.81 -18.29
CA LEU A 73 20.77 6.05 -16.86
C LEU A 73 19.51 6.71 -16.29
N VAL A 74 19.03 7.79 -16.93
CA VAL A 74 17.80 8.48 -16.52
C VAL A 74 16.60 7.53 -16.57
N SER A 75 16.54 6.65 -17.58
CA SER A 75 15.49 5.63 -17.70
C SER A 75 15.47 4.65 -16.54
N VAL A 76 16.63 4.16 -16.13
CA VAL A 76 16.75 3.28 -14.96
C VAL A 76 16.38 4.03 -13.67
N MET A 77 16.83 5.29 -13.52
CA MET A 77 16.49 6.11 -12.35
C MET A 77 14.98 6.35 -12.23
N TYR A 78 14.28 6.58 -13.34
CA TYR A 78 12.84 6.78 -13.34
C TYR A 78 12.07 5.53 -12.89
N LEU A 79 12.53 4.34 -13.27
CA LEU A 79 11.91 3.08 -12.82
C LEU A 79 11.91 2.95 -11.30
N ALA A 80 12.94 3.46 -10.60
CA ALA A 80 12.99 3.48 -9.14
C ALA A 80 11.95 4.43 -8.51
N LEU A 81 11.41 5.39 -9.26
CA LEU A 81 10.38 6.32 -8.79
C LEU A 81 8.96 5.75 -8.96
N VAL A 82 8.75 4.82 -9.89
CA VAL A 82 7.41 4.25 -10.19
C VAL A 82 6.72 3.68 -8.94
N PRO A 83 7.38 2.91 -8.05
CA PRO A 83 6.73 2.41 -6.84
C PRO A 83 6.22 3.52 -5.89
N ARG A 84 6.79 4.72 -5.96
CA ARG A 84 6.35 5.89 -5.15
C ARG A 84 5.03 6.49 -5.63
N LEU A 85 4.63 6.17 -6.86
CA LEU A 85 3.36 6.59 -7.46
C LEU A 85 2.21 5.63 -7.14
N PHE A 86 2.50 4.45 -6.58
CA PHE A 86 1.44 3.54 -6.13
C PHE A 86 0.78 4.11 -4.88
N GLN A 87 -0.54 4.10 -4.88
CA GLN A 87 -1.36 4.62 -3.80
C GLN A 87 -2.13 3.49 -3.14
N TYR A 88 -2.60 3.72 -1.91
CA TYR A 88 -3.67 2.93 -1.32
C TYR A 88 -4.84 3.85 -0.98
N HIS A 89 -6.04 3.28 -0.91
CA HIS A 89 -7.26 3.93 -0.47
C HIS A 89 -7.88 3.15 0.70
N CYS A 90 -8.17 3.82 1.80
CA CYS A 90 -8.81 3.22 2.97
C CYS A 90 -10.34 3.27 2.84
N LEU A 91 -11.00 2.12 2.74
CA LEU A 91 -12.46 2.03 2.62
C LEU A 91 -13.21 2.39 3.91
N ASP A 92 -12.52 2.48 5.05
CA ASP A 92 -13.16 2.82 6.32
C ASP A 92 -13.19 4.34 6.57
N CYS A 93 -12.14 5.08 6.18
CA CYS A 93 -12.06 6.54 6.41
C CYS A 93 -11.94 7.38 5.12
N GLY A 94 -11.85 6.74 3.96
CA GLY A 94 -11.69 7.42 2.66
C GLY A 94 -10.29 8.00 2.39
N ARG A 95 -9.34 7.88 3.32
CA ARG A 95 -7.99 8.42 3.13
C ARG A 95 -7.25 7.69 2.00
N THR A 96 -6.64 8.47 1.11
CA THR A 96 -5.70 7.99 0.09
C THR A 96 -4.29 8.45 0.45
N ASP A 97 -3.30 7.57 0.35
CA ASP A 97 -1.89 7.91 0.60
C ASP A 97 -0.97 6.97 -0.20
N ARG A 98 0.34 7.13 -0.08
CA ARG A 98 1.34 6.29 -0.77
C ARG A 98 1.30 4.87 -0.26
N LEU A 99 1.35 3.92 -1.19
CA LEU A 99 1.38 2.49 -0.87
C LEU A 99 2.54 2.16 0.08
N SER A 100 3.74 2.71 -0.11
CA SER A 100 4.87 2.42 0.78
C SER A 100 4.63 2.76 2.27
N ARG A 101 3.68 3.65 2.57
CA ARG A 101 3.29 4.06 3.93
C ARG A 101 2.02 3.40 4.42
N TRP A 102 1.52 2.36 3.74
CA TRP A 102 0.25 1.72 4.13
C TRP A 102 0.27 1.15 5.55
N ARG A 103 1.44 0.71 6.04
CA ARG A 103 1.63 0.18 7.40
C ARG A 103 1.56 1.25 8.49
N GLU A 104 1.87 2.49 8.16
CA GLU A 104 1.83 3.64 9.08
C GLU A 104 0.39 4.18 9.23
N HIS A 105 -0.55 3.71 8.41
CA HIS A 105 -1.92 4.20 8.42
C HIS A 105 -2.71 3.69 9.63
N THR A 106 -3.10 4.61 10.51
CA THR A 106 -4.04 4.34 11.60
C THR A 106 -5.42 4.88 11.25
N CYS A 107 -6.40 4.00 11.08
CA CYS A 107 -7.78 4.38 10.75
C CYS A 107 -8.65 4.42 12.02
N PRO A 108 -9.23 5.58 12.41
CA PRO A 108 -10.08 5.69 13.60
C PRO A 108 -11.27 4.73 13.58
N ASN A 109 -11.91 4.55 12.43
CA ASN A 109 -13.04 3.64 12.26
C ASN A 109 -12.64 2.16 12.42
N SER A 110 -11.42 1.78 12.04
CA SER A 110 -10.86 0.45 12.30
C SER A 110 -10.60 0.24 13.79
N VAL A 111 -10.06 1.25 14.48
CA VAL A 111 -9.82 1.22 15.93
C VAL A 111 -11.13 1.10 16.70
N ALA A 112 -12.13 1.93 16.39
CA ALA A 112 -13.45 1.87 17.02
C ALA A 112 -14.13 0.50 16.84
N ARG A 113 -14.02 -0.10 15.65
CA ARG A 113 -14.57 -1.43 15.36
C ARG A 113 -13.88 -2.53 16.18
N ARG A 114 -12.56 -2.44 16.36
CA ARG A 114 -11.79 -3.34 17.22
C ARG A 114 -12.19 -3.21 18.68
N ALA A 115 -12.29 -1.97 19.17
CA ALA A 115 -12.74 -1.70 20.54
C ALA A 115 -14.16 -2.25 20.80
N ALA A 116 -15.03 -2.22 19.80
CA ALA A 116 -16.37 -2.79 19.87
C ALA A 116 -16.43 -4.33 19.76
N GLY A 117 -15.29 -5.04 19.67
CA GLY A 117 -15.25 -6.50 19.55
C GLY A 117 -15.88 -7.03 18.26
N ARG A 118 -15.92 -6.23 17.19
CA ARG A 118 -16.53 -6.61 15.90
C ARG A 118 -15.43 -6.97 14.89
N PRO A 119 -14.90 -8.21 14.90
CA PRO A 119 -13.88 -8.60 13.93
C PRO A 119 -14.43 -8.54 12.51
N ARG A 120 -13.55 -8.34 11.54
CA ARG A 120 -13.93 -8.45 10.12
C ARG A 120 -14.27 -9.90 9.80
N ARG A 121 -15.42 -10.11 9.13
CA ARG A 121 -15.84 -11.43 8.64
C ARG A 121 -14.92 -11.95 7.52
N LEU A 122 -14.45 -11.05 6.65
CA LEU A 122 -13.60 -11.39 5.50
C LEU A 122 -12.30 -10.59 5.55
N ARG A 123 -11.18 -11.30 5.49
CA ARG A 123 -9.84 -10.76 5.28
C ARG A 123 -9.67 -10.54 3.79
N GLY A 124 -9.43 -9.29 3.41
CA GLY A 124 -9.08 -8.98 2.02
C GLY A 124 -7.63 -9.36 1.72
N PRO A 125 -7.25 -9.46 0.44
CA PRO A 125 -5.84 -9.60 0.07
C PRO A 125 -5.03 -8.43 0.59
N SER A 126 -3.77 -8.67 0.97
CA SER A 126 -2.85 -7.61 1.37
C SER A 126 -2.61 -6.62 0.22
N PRO A 127 -2.31 -5.33 0.50
CA PRO A 127 -2.07 -4.35 -0.56
C PRO A 127 -1.00 -4.78 -1.58
N PRO A 128 0.14 -5.39 -1.19
CA PRO A 128 1.10 -5.92 -2.16
C PRO A 128 0.52 -7.02 -3.06
N LEU A 129 -0.26 -7.94 -2.50
CA LEU A 129 -0.92 -9.00 -3.28
C LEU A 129 -1.92 -8.40 -4.28
N GLN A 130 -2.65 -7.35 -3.90
CA GLN A 130 -3.53 -6.63 -4.82
C GLN A 130 -2.76 -6.02 -6.00
N VAL A 131 -1.57 -5.44 -5.77
CA VAL A 131 -0.73 -4.93 -6.86
C VAL A 131 -0.27 -6.05 -7.79
N VAL A 132 0.17 -7.20 -7.24
CA VAL A 132 0.56 -8.36 -8.05
C VAL A 132 -0.62 -8.86 -8.89
N LEU A 133 -1.81 -8.98 -8.30
CA LEU A 133 -3.02 -9.36 -9.01
C LEU A 133 -3.37 -8.37 -10.12
N TRP A 134 -3.26 -7.05 -9.87
CA TRP A 134 -3.45 -6.03 -10.89
C TRP A 134 -2.45 -6.18 -12.05
N LEU A 135 -1.17 -6.35 -11.75
CA LEU A 135 -0.14 -6.56 -12.78
C LEU A 135 -0.43 -7.81 -13.60
N TRP A 136 -0.87 -8.90 -12.95
CA TRP A 136 -1.25 -10.13 -13.63
C TRP A 136 -2.47 -9.94 -14.54
N ILE A 137 -3.53 -9.28 -14.05
CA ILE A 137 -4.72 -8.96 -14.85
C ILE A 137 -4.33 -8.13 -16.08
N LEU A 138 -3.50 -7.10 -15.90
CA LEU A 138 -3.06 -6.25 -17.00
C LEU A 138 -2.19 -7.00 -18.01
N LEU A 139 -1.33 -7.90 -17.55
CA LEU A 139 -0.53 -8.77 -18.41
C LEU A 139 -1.44 -9.68 -19.25
N LEU A 140 -2.39 -10.36 -18.62
CA LEU A 140 -3.33 -11.24 -19.32
C LEU A 140 -4.20 -10.46 -20.32
N LEU A 141 -4.70 -9.28 -19.94
CA LEU A 141 -5.43 -8.39 -20.84
C LEU A 141 -4.57 -7.96 -22.02
N SER A 142 -3.29 -7.66 -21.80
CA SER A 142 -2.36 -7.28 -22.87
C SER A 142 -2.11 -8.45 -23.83
N ILE A 143 -1.89 -9.66 -23.32
CA ILE A 143 -1.72 -10.87 -24.14
C ILE A 143 -2.99 -11.14 -24.96
N TRP A 144 -4.15 -11.05 -24.31
CA TRP A 144 -5.45 -11.24 -24.97
C TRP A 144 -5.69 -10.17 -26.06
N LEU A 145 -5.40 -8.91 -25.79
CA LEU A 145 -5.52 -7.84 -26.80
C LEU A 145 -4.59 -8.06 -27.99
N VAL A 146 -3.34 -8.49 -27.75
CA VAL A 146 -2.38 -8.81 -28.82
C VAL A 146 -2.83 -10.02 -29.63
N SER A 147 -3.35 -11.07 -28.98
CA SER A 147 -3.79 -12.28 -29.67
C SER A 147 -5.07 -12.09 -30.49
N TRP A 148 -5.90 -11.09 -30.14
CA TRP A 148 -7.10 -10.73 -30.89
C TRP A 148 -6.87 -9.60 -31.93
N GLY A 149 -5.74 -8.88 -31.87
CA GLY A 149 -5.63 -7.52 -32.41
C GLY A 149 -4.51 -7.23 -33.41
N VAL A 150 -3.78 -8.21 -33.95
CA VAL A 150 -2.87 -7.96 -35.10
C VAL A 150 -3.15 -8.94 -36.23
N PRO A 151 -4.03 -8.60 -37.19
CA PRO A 151 -3.89 -9.14 -38.53
C PRO A 151 -2.52 -8.68 -39.06
N SER A 152 -1.66 -9.63 -39.40
CA SER A 152 -0.42 -9.37 -40.14
C SER A 152 -0.76 -8.61 -41.42
N PRO A 153 -0.22 -7.39 -41.67
CA PRO A 153 -0.28 -6.83 -43.01
C PRO A 153 0.59 -7.74 -43.88
N LEU A 154 -0.07 -8.51 -44.74
CA LEU A 154 0.53 -9.10 -45.94
C LEU A 154 1.07 -7.99 -46.86
#